data_AF-A0AAU1ZNK5-F1
#
_entry.id   AF-A0AAU1ZNK5-F1
#
_cell.length_a   1.000
_cell.length_b   1.000
_cell.length_c   1.000
_cell.angle_alpha   90.00
_cell.angle_beta   90.00
_cell.angle_gamma   90.00
#
_symmetry.space_group_name_H-M   'P 1'
#
loop_
_entity.id
_entity.type
_entity.pdbx_description
1 polymer ?
#
loop_
_entity_poly.entity_id
_entity_poly.type
_entity_poly.pdbx_seq_one_letter_code
_entity_poly.pdbx_strand_id
1 'polypeptide(L)'
;MDDALLVLAQAGAGAVVAAMATDAWNSARIRAAHLFRRSDSDPAEEGEPLEGELLERDNQLVVAMEDREEARARLLPGWELRLRLLLEGRPEAAEEIRRLVDDIEFSLGTAGRSSVQINSARDHGQVFAAQGGNVIVHRSGPGDSAPGRGDAEG
;
A
#
# COMPACT_ATOMS: atom_id res chain seq x y z
N MET A 1 -24.30 -2.62 18.36
CA MET A 1 -22.94 -2.49 17.79
C MET A 1 -22.26 -1.32 18.46
N ASP A 2 -20.98 -1.45 18.79
CA ASP A 2 -20.21 -0.39 19.46
C ASP A 2 -19.75 0.70 18.47
N ASP A 3 -19.67 1.95 18.91
CA ASP A 3 -19.23 3.08 18.07
C ASP A 3 -17.83 2.86 17.48
N ALA A 4 -16.93 2.23 18.24
CA ALA A 4 -15.58 1.90 17.77
C ALA A 4 -15.60 0.92 16.58
N LEU A 5 -16.58 0.00 16.53
CA LEU A 5 -16.74 -0.91 15.41
C LEU A 5 -17.34 -0.20 14.20
N LEU A 6 -18.23 0.78 14.41
CA LEU A 6 -18.81 1.58 13.32
C LEU A 6 -17.73 2.40 12.62
N VAL A 7 -16.88 3.09 13.40
CA VAL A 7 -15.73 3.83 12.87
C VAL A 7 -14.78 2.91 12.10
N LEU A 8 -14.55 1.70 12.61
CA LEU A 8 -13.71 0.72 11.94
C LEU A 8 -14.31 0.23 10.61
N ALA A 9 -15.63 0.03 10.55
CA ALA A 9 -16.32 -0.32 9.30
C ALA A 9 -16.15 0.79 8.26
N GLN A 10 -16.23 2.05 8.67
CA GLN A 10 -16.02 3.22 7.81
C GLN A 10 -14.58 3.30 7.30
N ALA A 11 -13.59 3.14 8.19
CA ALA A 11 -12.18 3.12 7.84
C ALA A 11 -11.85 1.97 6.87
N GLY A 12 -12.36 0.76 7.16
CA GLY A 12 -12.20 -0.41 6.29
C GLY A 12 -12.81 -0.20 4.91
N ALA A 13 -14.01 0.40 4.84
CA ALA A 13 -14.65 0.69 3.58
C ALA A 13 -13.81 1.67 2.75
N GLY A 14 -13.41 2.79 3.37
CA GLY A 14 -12.55 3.79 2.74
C GLY A 14 -11.25 3.19 2.20
N ALA A 15 -10.58 2.34 2.97
CA ALA A 15 -9.35 1.67 2.54
C ALA A 15 -9.59 0.77 1.32
N VAL A 16 -10.64 -0.07 1.33
CA VAL A 16 -10.95 -0.96 0.20
C VAL A 16 -11.21 -0.16 -1.08
N VAL A 17 -12.02 0.90 -1.03
CA VAL A 17 -12.32 1.69 -2.24
C VAL A 17 -11.12 2.52 -2.69
N ALA A 18 -10.29 3.02 -1.76
CA ALA A 18 -9.05 3.73 -2.08
C ALA A 18 -8.03 2.83 -2.78
N ALA A 19 -7.98 1.54 -2.42
CA ALA A 19 -7.11 0.56 -3.07
C ALA A 19 -7.55 0.23 -4.51
N MET A 20 -8.84 0.38 -4.85
CA MET A 20 -9.35 0.10 -6.21
C MET A 20 -8.65 0.96 -7.25
N ALA A 21 -8.39 0.36 -8.42
CA ALA A 21 -7.64 0.96 -9.52
C ALA A 21 -6.22 1.45 -9.14
N THR A 22 -5.61 0.88 -8.10
CA THR A 22 -4.21 1.08 -7.70
C THR A 22 -3.46 -0.26 -7.69
N ASP A 23 -2.13 -0.20 -7.59
CA ASP A 23 -1.30 -1.40 -7.45
C ASP A 23 -1.58 -2.17 -6.14
N ALA A 24 -2.11 -1.50 -5.12
CA ALA A 24 -2.49 -2.11 -3.84
C ALA A 24 -3.77 -2.97 -3.94
N TRP A 25 -4.53 -2.86 -5.05
CA TRP A 25 -5.80 -3.56 -5.22
C TRP A 25 -5.67 -5.08 -5.10
N ASN A 26 -4.64 -5.66 -5.71
CA ASN A 26 -4.51 -7.11 -5.76
C ASN A 26 -4.29 -7.73 -4.36
N SER A 27 -3.51 -7.07 -3.50
CA SER A 27 -3.36 -7.50 -2.11
C SER A 27 -4.61 -7.22 -1.27
N ALA A 28 -5.26 -6.07 -1.51
CA ALA A 28 -6.47 -5.68 -0.80
C ALA A 28 -7.63 -6.66 -1.06
N ARG A 29 -7.91 -6.98 -2.34
CA ARG A 29 -9.01 -7.86 -2.74
C ARG A 29 -8.88 -9.26 -2.15
N ILE A 30 -7.67 -9.82 -2.08
CA ILE A 30 -7.43 -11.17 -1.55
C ILE A 30 -7.81 -11.20 -0.06
N ARG A 31 -7.35 -10.20 0.71
CA ARG A 31 -7.63 -10.10 2.15
C ARG A 31 -9.11 -9.80 2.42
N ALA A 32 -9.72 -8.92 1.64
CA ALA A 32 -11.15 -8.64 1.71
C ALA A 32 -11.97 -9.91 1.40
N ALA A 33 -11.65 -10.64 0.33
CA ALA A 33 -12.34 -11.89 0.00
C ALA A 33 -12.22 -12.94 1.13
N HIS A 34 -11.04 -13.08 1.74
CA HIS A 34 -10.86 -13.96 2.90
C HIS A 34 -11.69 -13.53 4.12
N LEU A 35 -11.83 -12.22 4.35
CA LEU A 35 -12.62 -11.67 5.44
C LEU A 35 -14.10 -12.07 5.31
N PHE A 36 -14.67 -11.94 4.11
CA PHE A 36 -16.08 -12.29 3.85
C PHE A 36 -16.32 -13.79 3.77
N ARG A 37 -15.44 -14.57 3.14
CA ARG A 37 -15.60 -16.04 3.04
C ARG A 37 -15.71 -16.74 4.40
N ARG A 38 -15.08 -16.18 5.43
CA ARG A 38 -15.17 -16.74 6.79
C ARG A 38 -16.51 -16.45 7.48
N SER A 39 -17.30 -15.52 6.94
CA SER A 39 -18.65 -15.18 7.40
C SER A 39 -19.66 -16.20 6.87
N ASP A 40 -19.51 -16.61 5.61
CA ASP A 40 -20.38 -17.59 4.93
C ASP A 40 -20.01 -19.03 5.28
N SER A 41 -19.92 -19.33 6.58
CA SER A 41 -19.60 -20.68 7.09
C SER A 41 -20.75 -21.69 6.87
N ASP A 42 -21.42 -21.65 5.72
CA ASP A 42 -22.15 -22.80 5.18
C ASP A 42 -21.26 -23.51 4.15
N PRO A 43 -20.62 -24.64 4.51
CA PRO A 43 -19.71 -25.37 3.63
C PRO A 43 -20.37 -25.97 2.37
N ALA A 44 -21.67 -25.74 2.14
CA ALA A 44 -22.41 -26.23 0.98
C ALA A 44 -22.41 -25.30 -0.26
N GLU A 45 -21.99 -24.04 -0.14
CA GLU A 45 -21.88 -23.12 -1.29
C GLU A 45 -20.44 -23.09 -1.85
N GLU A 46 -20.07 -24.11 -2.61
CA GLU A 46 -18.83 -24.17 -3.42
C GLU A 46 -18.89 -23.28 -4.68
N GLY A 47 -19.50 -22.09 -4.59
CA GLY A 47 -19.46 -21.06 -5.65
C GLY A 47 -18.22 -20.17 -5.51
N GLU A 48 -17.84 -19.45 -6.57
CA GLU A 48 -17.01 -18.25 -6.36
C GLU A 48 -17.77 -17.37 -5.36
N PRO A 49 -17.16 -16.96 -4.23
CA PRO A 49 -17.87 -16.17 -3.24
C PRO A 49 -18.39 -14.91 -3.94
N LEU A 50 -19.70 -14.67 -3.82
CA LEU A 50 -20.41 -13.54 -4.43
C LEU A 50 -19.69 -12.20 -4.18
N GLU A 51 -18.95 -12.12 -3.08
CA GLU A 51 -18.13 -11.01 -2.65
C GLU A 51 -16.85 -10.83 -3.48
N GLY A 52 -16.26 -11.91 -4.00
CA GLY A 52 -15.13 -11.88 -4.93
C GLY A 52 -15.51 -11.27 -6.29
N GLU A 53 -16.64 -11.70 -6.86
CA GLU A 53 -17.19 -11.11 -8.08
C GLU A 53 -17.57 -9.63 -7.88
N LEU A 54 -18.16 -9.30 -6.72
CA LEU A 54 -18.52 -7.94 -6.37
C LEU A 54 -17.29 -7.02 -6.23
N LEU A 55 -16.23 -7.49 -5.56
CA LEU A 55 -14.96 -6.78 -5.44
C LEU A 55 -14.41 -6.43 -6.84
N GLU A 56 -14.36 -7.42 -7.73
CA GLU A 56 -13.81 -7.23 -9.07
C GLU A 56 -14.68 -6.31 -9.92
N ARG A 57 -16.01 -6.47 -9.88
CA ARG A 57 -16.95 -5.56 -10.57
C ARG A 57 -16.78 -4.12 -10.11
N ASP A 58 -16.70 -3.89 -8.81
CA ASP A 58 -16.57 -2.55 -8.24
C ASP A 58 -15.22 -1.92 -8.63
N ASN A 59 -14.14 -2.70 -8.63
CA ASN A 59 -12.85 -2.24 -9.14
C ASN A 59 -12.91 -1.88 -10.63
N GLN A 60 -13.56 -2.71 -11.46
CA GLN A 60 -13.74 -2.42 -12.89
C GLN A 60 -14.53 -1.13 -13.12
N LEU A 61 -15.55 -0.86 -12.29
CA LEU A 61 -16.29 0.40 -12.33
C LEU A 61 -15.37 1.60 -12.06
N VAL A 62 -14.49 1.51 -11.05
CA VAL A 62 -13.51 2.57 -10.75
C VAL A 62 -12.49 2.72 -11.89
N VAL A 63 -12.01 1.62 -12.47
CA VAL A 63 -11.07 1.65 -13.60
C VAL A 63 -11.68 2.28 -14.86
N ALA A 64 -12.96 2.02 -15.12
CA ALA A 64 -13.66 2.47 -16.32
C ALA A 64 -14.07 3.96 -16.28
N MET A 65 -14.19 4.55 -15.09
CA MET A 65 -14.56 5.96 -14.94
C MET A 65 -13.35 6.89 -15.10
N GLU A 66 -13.58 8.02 -15.79
CA GLU A 66 -12.58 9.10 -15.91
C GLU A 66 -12.33 9.77 -14.55
N ASP A 67 -13.41 10.08 -13.83
CA ASP A 67 -13.35 10.52 -12.44
C ASP A 67 -13.40 9.32 -11.48
N ARG A 68 -12.20 8.82 -11.14
CA ARG A 68 -12.06 7.70 -10.20
C ARG A 68 -12.50 8.05 -8.79
N GLU A 69 -12.40 9.31 -8.40
CA GLU A 69 -12.77 9.73 -7.04
C GLU A 69 -14.29 9.76 -6.88
N GLU A 70 -15.00 10.24 -7.91
CA GLU A 70 -16.45 10.13 -7.96
C GLU A 70 -16.92 8.66 -7.95
N ALA A 71 -16.23 7.80 -8.70
CA ALA A 71 -16.51 6.36 -8.72
C ALA A 71 -16.38 5.75 -7.31
N ARG A 72 -15.29 6.06 -6.60
CA ARG A 72 -15.05 5.59 -5.24
C ARG A 72 -16.08 6.13 -4.25
N ALA A 73 -16.41 7.41 -4.34
CA ALA A 73 -17.42 8.03 -3.48
C ALA A 73 -18.80 7.37 -3.62
N ARG A 74 -19.17 6.91 -4.82
CA ARG A 74 -20.42 6.17 -5.06
C ARG A 74 -20.42 4.77 -4.43
N LEU A 75 -19.27 4.11 -4.36
CA LEU A 75 -19.15 2.76 -3.80
C LEU A 75 -19.02 2.75 -2.28
N LEU A 76 -18.49 3.83 -1.70
CA LEU A 76 -18.19 3.93 -0.26
C LEU A 76 -19.36 3.54 0.66
N PRO A 77 -20.59 4.09 0.51
CA PRO A 77 -21.70 3.75 1.42
C PRO A 77 -22.09 2.27 1.36
N GLY A 78 -21.95 1.64 0.19
CA GLY A 78 -22.22 0.22 0.01
C GLY A 78 -21.18 -0.65 0.74
N TRP A 79 -19.92 -0.25 0.72
CA TRP A 79 -18.85 -0.94 1.45
C TRP A 79 -18.96 -0.75 2.97
N GLU A 80 -19.33 0.45 3.43
CA GLU A 80 -19.59 0.71 4.85
C GLU A 80 -20.69 -0.19 5.40
N LEU A 81 -21.80 -0.32 4.67
CA LEU A 81 -22.91 -1.18 5.09
C LEU A 81 -22.48 -2.65 5.19
N ARG A 82 -21.73 -3.15 4.20
CA ARG A 82 -21.25 -4.54 4.20
C ARG A 82 -20.34 -4.85 5.38
N LEU A 83 -19.37 -3.99 5.64
CA LEU A 83 -18.45 -4.17 6.77
C LEU A 83 -19.16 -4.00 8.12
N ARG A 84 -20.19 -3.16 8.19
CA ARG A 84 -21.04 -3.03 9.37
C ARG A 84 -21.79 -4.34 9.65
N LEU A 85 -22.49 -4.87 8.65
CA LEU A 85 -23.22 -6.14 8.77
C LEU A 85 -22.28 -7.30 9.14
N LEU A 86 -21.08 -7.33 8.54
CA LEU A 86 -20.05 -8.30 8.92
C LEU A 86 -19.68 -8.19 10.40
N LEU A 87 -19.43 -6.98 10.92
CA LEU A 87 -19.05 -6.76 12.31
C LEU A 87 -20.20 -6.97 13.30
N GLU A 88 -21.45 -6.78 12.87
CA GLU A 88 -22.64 -7.11 13.65
C GLU A 88 -22.78 -8.63 13.83
N GLY A 89 -22.49 -9.42 12.78
CA GLY A 89 -22.48 -10.88 12.85
C GLY A 89 -21.21 -11.46 13.47
N ARG A 90 -20.06 -10.78 13.32
CA ARG A 90 -18.74 -11.27 13.72
C ARG A 90 -17.85 -10.14 14.28
N PRO A 91 -18.06 -9.71 15.54
CA PRO A 91 -17.27 -8.64 16.15
C PRO A 91 -15.76 -8.92 16.20
N GLU A 92 -15.35 -10.19 16.27
CA GLU A 92 -13.95 -10.62 16.25
C GLU A 92 -13.22 -10.33 14.93
N ALA A 93 -13.97 -10.07 13.85
CA ALA A 93 -13.42 -9.62 12.56
C ALA A 93 -12.76 -8.24 12.65
N ALA A 94 -13.00 -7.47 13.72
CA ALA A 94 -12.46 -6.14 13.90
C ALA A 94 -10.93 -6.10 13.75
N GLU A 95 -10.25 -7.10 14.31
CA GLU A 95 -8.79 -7.15 14.24
C GLU A 95 -8.28 -7.45 12.82
N GLU A 96 -9.04 -8.24 12.05
CA GLU A 96 -8.73 -8.50 10.64
C GLU A 96 -8.95 -7.25 9.77
N ILE A 97 -10.00 -6.47 10.05
CA ILE A 97 -10.27 -5.20 9.36
C ILE A 97 -9.19 -4.16 9.67
N ARG A 98 -8.71 -4.06 10.92
CA ARG A 98 -7.61 -3.15 11.26
C ARG A 98 -6.36 -3.45 10.44
N ARG A 99 -5.95 -4.73 10.38
CA ARG A 99 -4.79 -5.13 9.58
C ARG A 99 -4.97 -4.87 8.10
N LEU A 100 -6.18 -5.09 7.57
CA LEU A 100 -6.50 -4.76 6.18
C LEU A 100 -6.28 -3.26 5.90
N VAL A 101 -6.78 -2.38 6.79
CA VAL A 101 -6.59 -0.93 6.68
C VAL A 101 -5.11 -0.58 6.71
N ASP A 102 -4.38 -1.04 7.73
CA ASP A 102 -2.95 -0.75 7.90
C ASP A 102 -2.12 -1.19 6.68
N ASP A 103 -2.39 -2.39 6.14
CA ASP A 103 -1.69 -2.94 4.98
C ASP A 103 -1.96 -2.12 3.71
N ILE A 104 -3.22 -1.68 3.52
CA ILE A 104 -3.60 -0.85 2.37
C ILE A 104 -2.96 0.52 2.49
N GLU A 105 -3.04 1.18 3.64
CA GLU A 105 -2.44 2.49 3.88
C GLU A 105 -0.93 2.45 3.66
N PHE A 106 -0.26 1.41 4.15
CA PHE A 106 1.16 1.21 3.91
C PHE A 106 1.48 1.06 2.43
N SER A 107 0.65 0.29 1.69
CA SER A 107 0.83 0.05 0.25
C SER A 107 0.61 1.32 -0.57
N LEU A 108 -0.45 2.08 -0.27
CA LEU A 108 -0.76 3.36 -0.93
C LEU A 108 0.29 4.43 -0.62
N GLY A 109 0.76 4.51 0.63
CA GLY A 109 1.84 5.41 1.02
C GLY A 109 3.19 5.04 0.39
N THR A 110 3.38 3.78 0.00
CA THR A 110 4.57 3.32 -0.73
C THR A 110 4.45 3.55 -2.24
N ALA A 111 3.23 3.46 -2.80
CA ALA A 111 2.96 3.82 -4.19
C ALA A 111 3.28 5.30 -4.50
N GLY A 112 3.07 6.21 -3.54
CA GLY A 112 3.52 7.61 -3.65
C GLY A 112 5.04 7.82 -3.50
N ARG A 113 5.78 6.79 -3.06
CA ARG A 113 7.24 6.81 -2.84
C ARG A 113 8.01 6.02 -3.91
N SER A 114 7.35 5.39 -4.89
CA SER A 114 8.01 4.71 -6.00
C SER A 114 8.52 5.71 -7.05
N SER A 115 9.44 6.59 -6.65
CA SER A 115 10.32 7.26 -7.60
C SER A 115 11.22 6.18 -8.21
N VAL A 116 10.86 5.71 -9.42
CA VAL A 116 11.71 4.85 -10.23
C VAL A 116 12.98 5.64 -10.55
N GLN A 117 14.06 5.36 -9.83
CA GLN A 117 15.35 5.96 -10.11
C GLN A 117 16.04 5.16 -11.23
N ILE A 118 15.79 5.55 -12.49
CA ILE A 118 16.51 5.00 -13.63
C ILE A 118 17.92 5.58 -13.60
N ASN A 119 18.85 4.79 -13.09
CA ASN A 119 20.26 5.15 -13.09
C ASN A 119 20.94 4.56 -14.33
N SER A 120 21.07 5.38 -15.37
CA SER A 120 21.80 5.00 -16.58
C SER A 120 23.17 5.68 -16.56
N ALA A 121 24.23 4.88 -16.51
CA ALA A 121 25.60 5.34 -16.69
C ALA A 121 26.16 4.80 -18.02
N ARG A 122 26.75 5.69 -18.84
CA ARG A 122 27.62 5.32 -19.96
C ARG A 122 28.92 6.13 -19.89
N ASP A 123 30.00 5.52 -20.39
CA ASP A 123 31.35 6.06 -20.55
C ASP A 123 31.97 6.68 -19.28
N HIS A 124 32.47 5.79 -18.40
CA HIS A 124 33.26 6.10 -17.20
C HIS A 124 32.57 6.89 -16.08
N GLY A 125 31.24 7.02 -16.09
CA GLY A 125 30.47 7.61 -14.99
C GLY A 125 30.19 6.62 -13.85
N GLN A 126 30.66 6.90 -12.64
CA GLN A 126 30.17 6.21 -11.43
C GLN A 126 28.97 6.96 -10.86
N VAL A 127 27.92 6.22 -10.50
CA VAL A 127 26.74 6.81 -9.84
C VAL A 127 26.51 6.16 -8.48
N PHE A 128 26.36 7.01 -7.47
CA PHE A 128 26.04 6.62 -6.11
C PHE A 128 24.65 7.16 -5.77
N ALA A 129 23.76 6.27 -5.30
CA ALA A 129 22.43 6.66 -4.90
C ALA A 129 22.00 5.91 -3.64
N ALA A 130 21.35 6.62 -2.73
CA ALA A 130 20.70 6.04 -1.56
C ALA A 130 19.27 6.59 -1.46
N GLN A 131 18.29 5.70 -1.39
CA GLN A 131 16.90 6.04 -1.15
C GLN A 131 16.59 5.72 0.32
N GLY A 132 17.06 6.59 1.22
CA GLY A 132 16.79 6.46 2.67
C GLY A 132 17.98 6.68 3.61
N GLY A 133 19.11 7.20 3.14
CA GLY A 133 20.27 7.51 3.99
C GLY A 133 21.23 8.49 3.33
N ASN A 134 22.20 8.98 4.09
CA ASN A 134 23.22 9.90 3.59
C ASN A 134 24.36 9.14 2.92
N VAL A 135 24.73 9.53 1.70
CA VAL A 135 25.93 9.03 1.02
C VAL A 135 27.08 9.99 1.31
N ILE A 136 28.04 9.56 2.13
CA ILE A 136 29.29 10.29 2.33
C ILE A 136 30.33 9.67 1.39
N VAL A 137 30.65 10.37 0.30
CA VAL A 137 31.71 9.99 -0.64
C VAL A 137 33.01 10.67 -0.20
N HIS A 138 33.95 9.92 0.37
CA HIS A 138 35.33 10.40 0.53
C HIS A 138 36.10 10.15 -0.77
N ARG A 139 36.45 11.24 -1.47
CA ARG A 139 37.46 11.19 -2.53
C ARG A 139 38.81 11.58 -1.95
N SER A 140 39.67 10.61 -1.71
CA SER A 140 41.10 10.88 -1.56
C SER A 140 41.67 11.07 -2.97
N GLY A 141 41.94 12.32 -3.34
CA GLY A 141 42.77 12.59 -4.52
C GLY A 141 44.22 12.12 -4.27
N PRO A 142 44.99 11.77 -5.31
CA PRO A 142 46.41 11.53 -5.15
C PRO A 142 47.09 12.89 -4.91
N GLY A 143 47.17 13.32 -3.66
CA GLY A 143 47.72 14.63 -3.33
C GLY A 143 47.88 14.96 -1.85
N ASP A 144 47.74 14.00 -0.94
CA ASP A 144 47.93 14.23 0.49
C ASP A 144 49.02 13.31 1.05
N SER A 145 50.26 13.59 0.64
CA SER A 145 51.45 13.28 1.43
C SER A 145 51.87 14.58 2.11
N ALA A 146 51.60 14.67 3.41
CA ALA A 146 51.89 15.80 4.29
C ALA A 146 53.38 16.23 4.29
N PRO A 147 53.69 17.48 4.72
CA PRO A 147 55.04 18.03 4.70
C PRO A 147 55.87 17.62 5.93
N GLY A 148 57.15 17.30 5.70
CA GLY A 148 58.19 17.29 6.74
C GLY A 148 59.55 17.06 6.09
N ARG A 149 60.69 17.52 6.59
CA ARG A 149 61.10 18.47 7.64
C ARG A 149 62.64 18.46 7.53
N GLY A 150 63.28 19.63 7.48
CA GLY A 150 64.76 19.75 7.53
C GLY A 150 65.45 19.46 6.19
N ASP A 151 66.54 20.11 5.76
CA ASP A 151 67.59 20.84 6.48
C ASP A 151 68.23 21.87 5.54
N ALA A 152 68.67 22.99 6.09
CA ALA A 152 69.62 23.90 5.45
C ALA A 152 71.03 23.33 5.62
N GLU A 153 71.87 23.41 4.58
CA GLU A 153 73.32 23.72 4.67
C GLU A 153 73.98 23.65 3.27
N GLY A 154 74.77 24.69 2.93
CA GLY A 154 75.62 24.76 1.74
C GLY A 154 75.69 26.13 1.09
#